data_AF-A0A529X456-F1
#
_entry.id   AF-A0A529X456-F1
#
_cell.length_a   1.000
_cell.length_b   1.000
_cell.length_c   1.000
_cell.angle_alpha   90.00
_cell.angle_beta   90.00
_cell.angle_gamma   90.00
#
_symmetry.space_group_name_H-M   'P 1'
#
loop_
_entity.id
_entity.type
_entity.pdbx_description
1 polymer ?
#
loop_
_entity_poly.entity_id
_entity_poly.type
_entity_poly.pdbx_seq_one_letter_code
_entity_poly.pdbx_strand_id
1 'polypeptide(L)' 'GLVWFGIGLAGQPIVAEQQLFGQKGREFIRHETVRHALQLGLRALGES' A
#
# COMPACT_ATOMS: atom_id res chain seq x y z
N GLY A 1 4.61 2.12 -12.71
CA GLY A 1 3.57 2.92 -12.02
C GLY A 1 4.00 3.13 -10.59
N LEU A 2 4.67 4.25 -10.30
CA LEU A 2 5.03 4.64 -8.93
C LEU A 2 3.76 5.04 -8.18
N VAL A 3 3.57 4.50 -6.99
CA VAL A 3 2.47 4.83 -6.10
C VAL A 3 3.01 5.02 -4.69
N TRP A 4 2.52 6.04 -4.00
CA TRP A 4 2.80 6.30 -2.60
C TRP A 4 1.61 5.87 -1.75
N PHE A 5 1.88 5.16 -0.66
CA PHE A 5 0.92 4.72 0.33
C PHE A 5 1.22 5.41 1.65
N GLY A 6 0.19 5.97 2.27
CA GLY A 6 0.25 6.47 3.64
C GLY A 6 -0.60 5.58 4.54
N ILE A 7 -0.07 5.20 5.69
CA ILE A 7 -0.81 4.48 6.72
C ILE A 7 -0.65 5.15 8.07
N GLY A 8 -1.77 5.33 8.77
CA GLY A 8 -1.81 5.86 10.12
C GLY A 8 -2.67 4.97 11.00
N LEU A 9 -2.13 4.62 12.17
CA LEU A 9 -2.85 3.91 13.22
C LEU A 9 -2.82 4.78 14.49
N ALA A 10 -3.92 4.83 15.22
CA ALA A 10 -4.00 5.64 16.43
C ALA A 10 -2.90 5.25 17.43
N GLY A 11 -2.16 6.25 17.94
CA GLY A 11 -1.04 6.03 18.84
C GLY A 11 0.26 5.54 18.18
N GLN A 12 0.29 5.43 16.84
CA GLN A 12 1.49 5.08 16.08
C GLN A 12 1.91 6.22 15.14
N PRO A 13 3.20 6.34 14.81
CA PRO A 13 3.66 7.25 13.76
C PRO A 13 3.02 6.92 12.41
N ILE A 14 2.72 7.96 11.62
CA ILE A 14 2.31 7.78 10.22
C ILE A 14 3.50 7.26 9.43
N VAL A 15 3.29 6.20 8.65
CA VAL A 15 4.30 5.63 7.76
C VAL A 15 3.91 5.92 6.31
N ALA A 16 4.90 6.35 5.52
CA ALA A 16 4.78 6.46 4.08
C ALA A 16 5.67 5.42 3.40
N GLU A 17 5.09 4.67 2.47
CA GLU A 17 5.79 3.65 1.68
C GLU A 17 5.60 3.94 0.18
N GLN A 18 6.65 3.75 -0.61
CA GLN A 18 6.55 3.80 -2.06
C GLN A 18 6.59 2.40 -2.66
N GLN A 19 5.74 2.16 -3.65
CA GLN A 19 5.75 0.93 -4.45
C GLN A 19 5.87 1.30 -5.92
N LEU A 20 6.89 0.75 -6.58
CA LEU A 20 7.03 0.84 -8.02
C LEU A 20 6.42 -0.40 -8.67
N PHE A 21 5.23 -0.27 -9.25
CA PHE A 21 4.66 -1.33 -10.07
C PHE A 21 5.38 -1.39 -11.42
N GLY A 22 5.64 -2.61 -11.90
CA GLY A 22 6.23 -2.84 -13.23
C GLY A 22 5.44 -2.17 -14.36
N GLN A 23 6.04 -2.11 -15.55
CA GLN A 23 5.38 -1.53 -16.73
C GLN A 23 4.26 -2.46 -17.22
N LYS A 24 3.08 -2.29 -16.63
CA LYS A 24 1.82 -2.94 -17.00
C LYS A 24 0.73 -1.87 -17.18
N GLY A 25 -0.40 -2.26 -17.75
CA GLY A 25 -1.52 -1.37 -18.00
C GLY A 25 -2.10 -0.72 -16.73
N ARG A 26 -2.84 0.39 -16.91
CA ARG A 26 -3.41 1.16 -15.80
C ARG A 26 -4.37 0.35 -14.92
N GLU A 27 -5.15 -0.55 -15.51
CA GLU A 27 -6.07 -1.41 -14.78
C GLU A 27 -5.32 -2.34 -13.81
N PHE A 28 -4.26 -3.02 -14.30
CA PHE A 28 -3.39 -3.85 -13.47
C PHE A 28 -2.82 -3.05 -12.30
N ILE A 29 -2.28 -1.85 -12.57
CA ILE A 29 -1.68 -1.01 -11.52
C ILE A 29 -2.72 -0.64 -10.46
N ARG A 30 -3.97 -0.32 -10.86
CA ARG A 30 -5.06 -0.02 -9.91
C ARG A 30 -5.42 -1.22 -9.04
N HIS A 31 -5.53 -2.41 -9.63
CA HIS A 31 -5.84 -3.63 -8.89
C HIS A 31 -4.77 -3.95 -7.84
N GLU A 32 -3.50 -3.93 -8.25
CA GLU A 32 -2.38 -4.20 -7.33
C GLU A 32 -2.23 -3.10 -6.27
N THR A 33 -2.57 -1.85 -6.59
CA THR A 33 -2.59 -0.75 -5.61
C THR A 33 -3.54 -1.04 -4.46
N VAL A 34 -4.77 -1.49 -4.76
CA VAL A 34 -5.75 -1.84 -3.72
C VAL A 34 -5.25 -3.02 -2.89
N ARG A 35 -4.74 -4.07 -3.54
CA ARG A 35 -4.19 -5.24 -2.86
C ARG A 35 -3.04 -4.87 -1.91
N HIS A 36 -2.09 -4.03 -2.36
CA HIS A 36 -0.96 -3.58 -1.55
C HIS A 36 -1.42 -2.74 -0.35
N ALA A 37 -2.38 -1.83 -0.54
CA ALA A 37 -2.95 -1.03 0.54
C ALA A 37 -3.59 -1.90 1.63
N LEU A 38 -4.34 -2.94 1.25
CA LEU A 38 -4.95 -3.87 2.21
C LEU A 38 -3.89 -4.65 2.99
N GLN A 39 -2.85 -5.14 2.32
CA GLN A 39 -1.73 -5.83 2.98
C GLN A 39 -0.96 -4.92 3.93
N LEU A 40 -0.79 -3.63 3.60
CA LEU A 40 -0.22 -2.66 4.53
C LEU A 40 -1.11 -2.46 5.76
N GLY A 41 -2.42 -2.35 5.56
CA GLY A 41 -3.42 -2.27 6.63
C GLY A 41 -3.33 -3.44 7.61
N LEU A 42 -3.38 -4.67 7.10
CA LEU A 42 -3.32 -5.88 7.92
C LEU A 42 -2.01 -5.98 8.71
N ARG A 43 -0.88 -5.67 8.06
CA ARG A 43 0.43 -5.63 8.73
C ARG A 43 0.49 -4.59 9.84
N ALA A 44 -0.08 -3.40 9.63
CA ALA A 44 -0.14 -2.37 10.67
C ALA A 44 -1.01 -2.78 11.87
N LEU A 45 -2.00 -3.64 11.66
CA LEU A 45 -2.82 -4.23 12.72
C LEU A 45 -2.16 -5.44 13.41
N GLY A 46 -1.01 -5.91 12.91
CA GLY A 46 -0.31 -7.08 13.45
C GLY A 46 -0.87 -8.43 12.98
N GLU A 47 -1.74 -8.45 11.97
CA GLU A 47 -2.26 -9.69 11.38
C GLU A 47 -1.19 -10.30 10.44
N SER A 48 -0.81 -11.56 10.70
CA SER A 48 0.26 -12.30 10.00
C SER A 48 -0.26 -13.56 9.32
#